data_AF-A0A1F9CLQ5-F1
#
_entry.id   AF-A0A1F9CLQ5-F1
#
_cell.length_a   1.000
_cell.length_b   1.000
_cell.length_c   1.000
_cell.angle_alpha   90.00
_cell.angle_beta   90.00
_cell.angle_gamma   90.00
#
_symmetry.space_group_name_H-M   'P 1'
#
loop_
_entity.id
_entity.type
_entity.pdbx_description
1 polymer ?
#
loop_
_entity_poly.entity_id
_entity_poly.type
_entity_poly.pdbx_seq_one_letter_code
_entity_poly.pdbx_strand_id
1 'polypeptide(L)'
;MSDYANMLESIRGLASSLHTINQKAVREYTPVVEAILRSPIPDARHIECTLDGLLDFCGYEPALRLYKKLCRYYFHINPTATVQYIE
;
A
#
# COMPACT_ATOMS: atom_id res chain seq x y z
N MET A 1 13.56 -9.11 -35.64
CA MET A 1 14.38 -8.44 -34.60
C MET A 1 13.79 -7.10 -34.14
N SER A 2 13.11 -6.32 -35.00
CA SER A 2 12.45 -5.05 -34.61
C SER A 2 11.24 -5.22 -33.68
N ASP A 3 10.46 -6.28 -33.81
CA ASP A 3 9.23 -6.49 -33.03
C ASP A 3 9.49 -6.77 -31.54
N TYR A 4 10.47 -7.63 -31.25
CA TYR A 4 10.94 -7.87 -29.87
C TYR A 4 11.47 -6.61 -29.20
N ALA A 5 12.18 -5.74 -29.93
CA ALA A 5 12.67 -4.47 -29.38
C ALA A 5 11.51 -3.52 -29.01
N ASN A 6 10.49 -3.42 -29.86
CA ASN A 6 9.30 -2.62 -29.61
C ASN A 6 8.50 -3.15 -28.40
N MET A 7 8.38 -4.48 -28.28
CA MET A 7 7.76 -5.14 -27.13
C MET A 7 8.51 -4.82 -25.83
N LEU A 8 9.85 -4.91 -25.83
CA LEU A 8 10.66 -4.61 -24.65
C LEU A 8 10.54 -3.15 -24.21
N GLU A 9 10.51 -2.20 -25.15
CA GLU A 9 10.31 -0.79 -24.81
C GLU A 9 8.89 -0.51 -24.27
N SER A 10 7.88 -1.21 -24.78
CA SER A 10 6.51 -1.14 -24.24
C SER A 10 6.45 -1.67 -22.80
N ILE A 11 7.09 -2.80 -22.53
CA ILE A 11 7.19 -3.38 -21.17
C ILE A 11 7.95 -2.43 -20.24
N ARG A 12 9.05 -1.82 -20.70
CA ARG A 12 9.81 -0.83 -19.93
C ARG A 12 8.95 0.38 -19.59
N GLY A 13 8.17 0.88 -20.55
CA GLY A 13 7.23 1.97 -20.34
C GLY A 13 6.20 1.65 -19.25
N LEU A 14 5.55 0.49 -19.34
CA LEU A 14 4.59 0.02 -18.33
C LEU A 14 5.23 -0.14 -16.94
N ALA A 15 6.41 -0.76 -16.86
CA ALA A 15 7.13 -0.92 -15.60
C ALA A 15 7.48 0.43 -14.96
N SER A 16 7.86 1.41 -15.78
CA SER A 16 8.19 2.76 -15.32
C SER A 16 6.95 3.48 -14.79
N SER A 17 5.82 3.42 -15.52
CA SER A 17 4.55 3.99 -15.07
C SER A 17 4.06 3.34 -13.77
N LEU A 18 4.15 2.01 -13.66
CA LEU A 18 3.80 1.28 -12.44
C LEU A 18 4.69 1.70 -11.26
N HIS A 19 5.98 1.89 -11.49
CA HIS A 19 6.90 2.37 -10.47
C HIS A 19 6.54 3.77 -9.99
N THR A 20 6.23 4.70 -10.90
CA THR A 20 5.79 6.05 -10.55
C THR A 20 4.48 6.06 -9.75
N ILE A 21 3.50 5.24 -10.12
CA ILE A 21 2.24 5.11 -9.38
C ILE A 21 2.50 4.61 -7.95
N ASN A 22 3.35 3.60 -7.79
CA ASN A 22 3.73 3.06 -6.49
C ASN A 22 4.46 4.08 -5.61
N GLN A 23 5.39 4.85 -6.18
CA GLN A 23 6.06 5.94 -5.46
C GLN A 23 5.06 7.00 -4.99
N LYS A 24 4.10 7.37 -5.85
CA LYS A 24 3.04 8.30 -5.49
C LYS A 24 2.17 7.74 -4.37
N ALA A 25 1.74 6.48 -4.45
CA ALA A 25 0.96 5.85 -3.39
C ALA A 25 1.66 5.94 -2.03
N VAL A 26 2.94 5.60 -1.95
CA VAL A 26 3.72 5.72 -0.71
C VAL A 26 3.75 7.15 -0.19
N ARG A 27 3.96 8.13 -1.07
CA ARG A 27 3.96 9.56 -0.70
C ARG A 27 2.62 10.01 -0.11
N GLU A 28 1.50 9.62 -0.73
CA GLU A 28 0.17 10.04 -0.32
C GLU A 28 -0.34 9.27 0.92
N TYR A 29 -0.05 7.97 1.03
CA TYR A 29 -0.50 7.16 2.16
C TYR A 29 0.34 7.35 3.43
N THR A 30 1.62 7.71 3.32
CA THR A 30 2.47 7.96 4.50
C THR A 30 1.82 8.93 5.50
N PRO A 31 1.42 10.16 5.13
CA PRO A 31 0.82 11.09 6.08
C PRO A 31 -0.52 10.58 6.65
N VAL A 32 -1.30 9.81 5.89
CA VAL A 32 -2.56 9.20 6.35
C VAL A 32 -2.28 8.17 7.45
N VAL A 33 -1.36 7.24 7.19
CA VAL A 33 -0.96 6.23 8.18
C VAL A 33 -0.40 6.89 9.44
N GLU A 34 0.49 7.88 9.31
CA GLU A 34 1.02 8.59 10.47
C GLU A 34 -0.06 9.37 11.25
N ALA A 35 -1.09 9.89 10.58
CA ALA A 35 -2.21 10.53 11.25
C ALA A 35 -3.05 9.52 12.05
N ILE A 36 -3.37 8.37 11.48
CA ILE A 36 -4.07 7.27 12.15
C ILE A 36 -3.31 6.84 13.41
N LEU A 37 -2.01 6.59 13.30
CA LEU A 37 -1.18 6.10 14.40
C LEU A 37 -1.08 7.10 15.57
N ARG A 38 -1.21 8.39 15.30
CA ARG A 38 -1.18 9.46 16.32
C ARG A 38 -2.56 9.80 16.88
N SER A 39 -3.63 9.29 16.29
CA SER A 39 -4.99 9.59 16.77
C SER A 39 -5.19 9.01 18.17
N PRO A 40 -5.68 9.82 19.14
CA PRO A 40 -5.99 9.32 20.47
C PRO A 40 -7.25 8.43 20.48
N ILE A 41 -8.10 8.55 19.44
CA ILE A 41 -9.33 7.78 19.28
C ILE A 41 -9.21 7.02 17.97
N PRO A 42 -9.04 5.69 18.00
CA PRO A 42 -8.98 4.88 16.79
C PRO A 42 -10.32 4.86 16.06
N ASP A 43 -10.31 5.14 14.76
CA ASP A 43 -11.45 4.94 13.87
C ASP A 43 -11.20 3.66 13.05
N ALA A 44 -11.82 2.56 13.46
CA ALA A 44 -11.66 1.26 12.82
C ALA A 44 -12.03 1.29 11.33
N ARG A 45 -13.08 2.02 10.94
CA ARG A 45 -13.50 2.11 9.54
C ARG A 45 -12.48 2.88 8.72
N HIS A 46 -11.92 3.95 9.26
CA HIS A 46 -10.85 4.69 8.58
C HIS A 46 -9.58 3.84 8.42
N ILE A 47 -9.24 3.03 9.42
CA ILE A 47 -8.12 2.08 9.37
C ILE A 47 -8.35 1.03 8.28
N GLU A 48 -9.51 0.38 8.27
CA GLU A 48 -9.87 -0.65 7.28
C GLU A 48 -9.86 -0.09 5.85
N CYS A 49 -10.50 1.06 5.60
CA CYS A 49 -10.45 1.69 4.28
C CYS A 49 -9.02 2.06 3.84
N THR A 50 -8.15 2.43 4.79
CA THR A 50 -6.74 2.72 4.50
C THR A 50 -5.95 1.44 4.20
N LEU A 51 -6.23 0.34 4.89
CA LEU A 51 -5.65 -0.97 4.61
C LEU A 51 -6.07 -1.49 3.23
N ASP A 52 -7.37 -1.44 2.90
CA ASP A 52 -7.90 -1.84 1.60
C ASP A 52 -7.20 -1.09 0.46
N GLY A 53 -7.07 0.24 0.59
CA GLY A 53 -6.43 1.05 -0.43
C GLY A 53 -4.91 0.88 -0.52
N LEU A 54 -4.21 0.57 0.58
CA LEU A 54 -2.78 0.27 0.58
C LEU A 54 -2.46 -1.10 -0.03
N LEU A 55 -3.39 -2.06 0.08
CA LEU A 55 -3.20 -3.44 -0.38
C LEU A 55 -2.87 -3.49 -1.88
N ASP A 56 -3.53 -2.64 -2.68
CA ASP A 56 -3.30 -2.51 -4.13
C ASP A 56 -1.83 -2.20 -4.50
N PHE A 57 -1.06 -1.63 -3.58
CA PHE A 57 0.33 -1.20 -3.81
C PHE A 57 1.36 -2.11 -3.13
N CYS A 58 0.94 -3.19 -2.45
CA CYS A 58 1.84 -4.05 -1.66
C CYS A 58 2.87 -4.84 -2.48
N GLY A 59 2.75 -4.86 -3.81
CA GLY A 59 3.82 -5.32 -4.71
C GLY A 59 5.08 -4.42 -4.69
N TYR A 60 4.99 -3.22 -4.13
CA TYR A 60 6.11 -2.31 -3.92
C TYR A 60 6.49 -2.27 -2.44
N GLU A 61 7.75 -2.64 -2.15
CA GLU A 61 8.23 -2.87 -0.78
C GLU A 61 7.99 -1.69 0.19
N PRO A 62 8.16 -0.41 -0.19
CA PRO A 62 7.86 0.70 0.72
C PRO A 62 6.37 0.82 1.08
N ALA A 63 5.45 0.47 0.18
CA ALA A 63 4.02 0.44 0.48
C ALA A 63 3.68 -0.74 1.40
N LEU A 64 4.28 -1.90 1.17
CA LEU A 64 4.13 -3.07 2.05
C LEU A 64 4.59 -2.77 3.49
N ARG A 65 5.62 -1.93 3.67
CA ARG A 65 6.03 -1.50 5.02
C ARG A 65 4.97 -0.64 5.71
N LEU A 66 4.34 0.30 5.00
CA LEU A 66 3.23 1.09 5.54
C LEU A 66 2.05 0.20 5.90
N TYR A 67 1.67 -0.71 5.01
CA TYR A 67 0.61 -1.69 5.22
C TYR A 67 0.85 -2.51 6.50
N LYS A 68 2.02 -3.15 6.61
CA LYS A 68 2.39 -3.94 7.80
C LYS A 68 2.44 -3.11 9.08
N LYS A 69 2.85 -1.84 9.00
CA LYS A 69 2.85 -0.93 10.15
C LYS A 69 1.41 -0.70 10.64
N LEU A 70 0.49 -0.45 9.72
CA LEU A 70 -0.92 -0.24 10.03
C LEU A 70 -1.60 -1.52 10.52
N CYS A 71 -1.32 -2.70 9.93
CA CYS A 71 -1.83 -3.98 10.43
C CYS A 71 -1.40 -4.24 11.88
N ARG A 72 -0.13 -3.99 12.25
CA ARG A 72 0.34 -4.18 13.63
C ARG A 72 -0.38 -3.26 14.61
N TYR A 73 -0.62 -2.01 14.21
CA TYR A 73 -1.41 -1.08 15.00
C TYR A 73 -2.85 -1.56 15.14
N TYR A 74 -3.48 -1.96 14.03
CA TYR A 74 -4.87 -2.42 14.03
C TYR A 74 -5.05 -3.72 14.82
N PHE A 75 -4.04 -4.59 14.87
CA PHE A 75 -4.05 -5.81 15.68
C PHE A 75 -4.29 -5.52 17.16
N HIS A 76 -3.75 -4.41 17.68
CA HIS A 76 -3.97 -3.99 19.07
C HIS A 76 -5.39 -3.48 19.34
N ILE A 77 -6.15 -3.15 18.29
CA ILE A 77 -7.52 -2.62 18.37
C ILE A 77 -8.53 -3.73 18.09
N ASN A 78 -8.35 -4.46 16.99
CA ASN A 78 -9.23 -5.53 16.54
C ASN A 78 -8.40 -6.67 15.91
N PRO A 79 -7.93 -7.64 16.72
CA PRO A 79 -7.11 -8.72 16.22
C PRO A 79 -7.88 -9.63 15.24
N THR A 80 -9.18 -9.87 15.49
CA THR A 80 -10.02 -10.71 14.63
C THR A 80 -10.15 -10.14 13.22
N ALA A 81 -10.42 -8.83 13.09
CA ALA A 81 -10.47 -8.19 11.78
C ALA A 81 -9.09 -8.13 11.12
N THR A 82 -8.04 -7.88 11.90
CA THR A 82 -6.67 -7.81 11.35
C THR A 82 -6.21 -9.11 10.73
N VAL A 83 -6.64 -10.27 11.25
CA VAL A 83 -6.32 -11.58 10.67
C VAL A 83 -6.76 -11.68 9.20
N GLN A 84 -7.94 -11.14 8.84
CA GLN A 84 -8.44 -11.13 7.46
C GLN A 84 -7.54 -10.36 6.48
N TYR A 85 -6.68 -9.47 6.98
CA TYR A 85 -5.73 -8.68 6.19
C TYR A 85 -4.35 -9.35 6.04
N ILE A 86 -4.05 -10.39 6.82
CA ILE A 86 -2.73 -11.04 6.82
C ILE A 86 -2.77 -12.52 6.43
N GLU A 87 -3.96 -13.10 6.31
CA GLU A 87 -4.19 -14.47 5.83
C GLU A 87 -3.85 -14.67 4.34
#